data_AF-A0AAV1DFA3-F1
#
_entry.id   AF-A0AAV1DFA3-F1
#
_cell.length_a   1.000
_cell.length_b   1.000
_cell.length_c   1.000
_cell.angle_alpha   90.00
_cell.angle_beta   90.00
_cell.angle_gamma   90.00
#
_symmetry.space_group_name_H-M   'P 1'
#
loop_
_entity.id
_entity.type
_entity.pdbx_description
1 polymer ?
#
loop_
_entity_poly.entity_id
_entity_poly.type
_entity_poly.pdbx_seq_one_letter_code
_entity_poly.pdbx_strand_id
1 'polypeptide(L)'
;MKFVLVTGGVVSGLGKGVTASSVGVVLKACGLRVTSIKIGGVVSGLGKGVTASSVGVVLKSCGIRVTSIKIDPYLNTDAGTMSPFEHGEVFVLDDGGEVDLDLGNYERFLDVTLTRDNNITTGKIYQSVLEKERRGDYLGKTVQVVPHITDAIREWIERVSAIPVDGKEGPADVCVIELGGTVGDIESMPFIEALRQLFFAVGQDNFCLIHVSLIPVLGVVGEQKTKPTQHSVRELRALGLTPHFLACRSAQPLLESTKQKLSQFCHVPVSNILNIHDVPNIWHIPLLLRNQNANDAILKHLNLLRVATPPDLQEWTKRAETFDNLQNTVRIAMVGKYVGLTDSYLSVVKALQHACIACSLKLSIDWIAASDLEPESAESTPEAYAAAWKTLEEAAGILVPGGFGDRGVQGMILAAKYAREKNVPYLGICLGMQISVIEFARSVLGLSRADSTEFNADTQNPVVIFMPEGSKTHMGSTMRLGSRRTLLQTPDCITAKLYHSSEYVDERHRHRYEVNPEVVAILEEAGLRFVGKDESGKRMEILELPSHPFYVGVQFHPEFKSRPGRPSALFLGLVLAASRQLEEYLKQQQNGSL
;
A
#
# COMPACT_ATOMS: atom_id res chain seq x y z
N MET A 1 23.85 13.24 -6.30
CA MET A 1 22.87 12.35 -5.65
C MET A 1 23.46 11.84 -4.35
N LYS A 2 22.69 11.84 -3.26
CA LYS A 2 23.04 11.27 -1.96
C LYS A 2 22.16 10.05 -1.68
N PHE A 3 22.63 9.10 -0.86
CA PHE A 3 21.89 7.87 -0.57
C PHE A 3 21.66 7.68 0.93
N VAL A 4 20.45 7.28 1.31
CA VAL A 4 20.12 6.82 2.67
C VAL A 4 19.67 5.37 2.57
N LEU A 5 20.53 4.43 2.96
CA LEU A 5 20.20 3.02 3.04
C LEU A 5 19.55 2.69 4.38
N VAL A 6 18.39 2.04 4.34
CA VAL A 6 17.67 1.50 5.50
C VAL A 6 17.69 -0.02 5.42
N THR A 7 18.26 -0.67 6.44
CA THR A 7 18.31 -2.15 6.53
C THR A 7 17.63 -2.64 7.81
N GLY A 8 17.21 -3.91 7.84
CA GLY A 8 16.59 -4.53 9.02
C GLY A 8 17.43 -5.64 9.63
N GLY A 9 17.43 -5.70 10.95
CA GLY A 9 18.11 -6.74 11.71
C GLY A 9 17.26 -7.97 12.02
N VAL A 10 17.90 -9.13 12.09
CA VAL A 10 17.30 -10.37 12.61
C VAL A 10 17.22 -10.31 14.14
N VAL A 11 16.10 -10.78 14.69
CA VAL A 11 16.02 -11.18 16.11
C VAL A 11 16.12 -12.70 16.18
N SER A 12 17.34 -13.23 16.16
CA SER A 12 17.59 -14.65 16.38
C SER A 12 17.96 -14.88 17.84
N GLY A 13 17.44 -15.96 18.43
CA GLY A 13 17.82 -16.37 19.80
C GLY A 13 16.92 -15.90 20.94
N LEU A 14 15.68 -15.46 20.69
CA LEU A 14 14.69 -15.35 21.76
C LEU A 14 14.26 -16.76 22.20
N GLY A 15 14.89 -17.29 23.26
CA GLY A 15 14.46 -18.53 23.91
C GLY A 15 12.98 -18.44 24.35
N LYS A 16 12.32 -19.60 24.38
CA LYS A 16 10.92 -20.01 24.69
C LYS A 16 9.95 -19.11 25.53
N GLY A 17 10.15 -17.81 25.68
CA GLY A 17 9.41 -16.94 26.61
C GLY A 17 8.91 -15.62 26.06
N VAL A 18 9.06 -15.33 24.76
CA VAL A 18 8.43 -14.13 24.15
C VAL A 18 7.00 -14.48 23.78
N THR A 19 6.09 -14.22 24.72
CA THR A 19 4.66 -14.36 24.52
C THR A 19 4.14 -13.27 23.57
N ALA A 20 3.18 -13.66 22.73
CA ALA A 20 2.57 -12.89 21.65
C ALA A 20 1.90 -11.54 22.03
N SER A 21 1.93 -11.15 23.31
CA SER A 21 1.24 -9.96 23.82
C SER A 21 1.97 -8.65 23.53
N SER A 22 3.30 -8.65 23.41
CA SER A 22 4.11 -7.44 23.19
C SER A 22 4.25 -7.04 21.72
N VAL A 23 4.03 -7.98 20.79
CA VAL A 23 3.97 -7.71 19.34
C VAL A 23 2.53 -7.36 18.89
N GLY A 24 1.50 -7.79 19.64
CA GLY A 24 0.09 -7.49 19.35
C GLY A 24 -0.30 -6.01 19.47
N VAL A 25 0.51 -5.19 20.16
CA VAL A 25 0.30 -3.73 20.25
C VAL A 25 0.76 -3.02 18.96
N VAL A 26 1.78 -3.57 18.28
CA VAL A 26 2.45 -3.00 17.10
C VAL A 26 1.50 -2.84 15.90
N LEU A 27 0.48 -3.69 15.79
CA LEU A 27 -0.42 -3.75 14.63
C LEU A 27 -1.80 -3.13 14.90
N LYS A 28 -2.18 -2.95 16.17
CA LYS A 28 -3.41 -2.23 16.56
C LYS A 28 -3.36 -0.74 16.19
N ALA A 29 -2.20 -0.09 16.27
CA ALA A 29 -2.01 1.29 15.81
C ALA A 29 -2.03 1.44 14.28
N CYS A 30 -1.83 0.34 13.54
CA CYS A 30 -1.90 0.28 12.07
C CYS A 30 -3.24 -0.25 11.53
N GLY A 31 -4.15 -0.73 12.38
CA GLY A 31 -5.45 -1.31 11.99
C GLY A 31 -5.41 -2.79 11.60
N LEU A 32 -4.37 -3.54 12.00
CA LEU A 32 -4.08 -4.91 11.56
C LEU A 32 -4.25 -5.91 12.72
N ARG A 33 -4.85 -7.09 12.45
CA ARG A 33 -4.90 -8.25 13.39
C ARG A 33 -3.88 -9.30 12.94
N VAL A 34 -3.09 -9.83 13.88
CA VAL A 34 -2.19 -10.98 13.61
C VAL A 34 -2.91 -12.27 13.92
N THR A 35 -3.04 -13.15 12.92
CA THR A 35 -3.62 -14.49 13.07
C THR A 35 -2.58 -15.61 13.11
N SER A 36 -1.28 -15.37 12.95
CA SER A 36 -0.27 -16.37 13.35
C SER A 36 1.15 -15.79 13.52
N ILE A 37 1.76 -16.00 14.69
CA ILE A 37 3.21 -15.98 14.86
C ILE A 37 3.62 -17.45 14.97
N LYS A 38 4.22 -18.02 13.91
CA LYS A 38 4.83 -19.34 14.01
C LYS A 38 6.08 -19.23 14.88
N ILE A 39 6.12 -20.02 15.95
CA ILE A 39 7.22 -20.14 16.91
C ILE A 39 8.50 -20.49 16.16
N GLY A 40 9.50 -19.60 16.18
CA GLY A 40 10.79 -19.75 15.50
C GLY A 40 11.08 -18.71 14.39
N GLY A 41 10.16 -17.80 14.08
CA GLY A 41 10.29 -16.86 12.96
C GLY A 41 11.17 -15.62 13.23
N VAL A 42 11.92 -15.23 12.21
CA VAL A 42 12.55 -13.91 12.04
C VAL A 42 11.47 -12.82 11.98
N VAL A 43 11.67 -11.68 12.66
CA VAL A 43 10.73 -10.55 12.58
C VAL A 43 11.05 -9.69 11.35
N SER A 44 10.39 -9.96 10.22
CA SER A 44 10.55 -9.16 8.99
C SER A 44 9.75 -7.84 9.01
N GLY A 45 8.67 -7.77 9.82
CA GLY A 45 7.75 -6.63 9.96
C GLY A 45 8.11 -5.59 11.04
N LEU A 46 9.38 -5.24 11.20
CA LEU A 46 9.82 -4.28 12.23
C LEU A 46 9.48 -2.80 11.96
N GLY A 47 8.85 -2.50 10.82
CA GLY A 47 8.54 -1.13 10.39
C GLY A 47 9.66 -0.46 9.60
N LYS A 48 10.39 -1.22 8.76
CA LYS A 48 11.41 -0.68 7.83
C LYS A 48 10.80 0.33 6.87
N GLY A 49 9.76 -0.03 6.12
CA GLY A 49 9.05 0.86 5.21
C GLY A 49 8.54 2.14 5.88
N VAL A 50 7.99 2.03 7.10
CA VAL A 50 7.54 3.20 7.89
C VAL A 50 8.72 4.09 8.29
N THR A 51 9.83 3.49 8.75
CA THR A 51 11.03 4.24 9.15
C THR A 51 11.66 4.95 7.95
N ALA A 52 11.84 4.23 6.84
CA ALA A 52 12.41 4.76 5.61
C ALA A 52 11.54 5.87 5.00
N SER A 53 10.22 5.66 4.92
CA SER A 53 9.27 6.68 4.48
C SER A 53 9.31 7.91 5.39
N SER A 54 9.39 7.72 6.71
CA SER A 54 9.44 8.83 7.68
C SER A 54 10.74 9.62 7.62
N VAL A 55 11.86 8.96 7.33
CA VAL A 55 13.13 9.65 7.05
C VAL A 55 12.99 10.50 5.78
N GLY A 56 12.38 9.96 4.73
CA GLY A 56 12.09 10.73 3.53
C GLY A 56 11.19 11.95 3.78
N VAL A 57 10.16 11.81 4.64
CA VAL A 57 9.28 12.93 5.05
C VAL A 57 10.07 14.02 5.77
N VAL A 58 10.91 13.64 6.71
CA VAL A 58 11.72 14.56 7.52
C VAL A 58 12.81 15.27 6.69
N LEU A 59 13.31 14.63 5.62
CA LEU A 59 14.18 15.29 4.66
C LEU A 59 13.40 16.22 3.72
N LYS A 60 12.24 15.79 3.24
CA LYS A 60 11.34 16.59 2.39
C LYS A 60 10.87 17.86 3.10
N SER A 61 10.60 17.78 4.41
CA SER A 61 10.24 18.96 5.22
C SER A 61 11.37 19.97 5.36
N CYS A 62 12.62 19.58 5.12
CA CYS A 62 13.79 20.45 5.04
C CYS A 62 14.07 20.97 3.61
N GLY A 63 13.11 20.87 2.69
CA GLY A 63 13.25 21.35 1.31
C GLY A 63 14.07 20.44 0.39
N ILE A 64 14.46 19.25 0.86
CA ILE A 64 15.25 18.28 0.09
C ILE A 64 14.32 17.45 -0.81
N ARG A 65 14.67 17.32 -2.10
CA ARG A 65 13.95 16.42 -3.01
C ARG A 65 14.34 14.98 -2.74
N VAL A 66 13.34 14.11 -2.57
CA VAL A 66 13.54 12.71 -2.18
C VAL A 66 12.92 11.77 -3.22
N THR A 67 13.66 10.73 -3.59
CA THR A 67 13.13 9.54 -4.30
C THR A 67 13.31 8.29 -3.43
N SER A 68 12.66 7.19 -3.81
CA SER A 68 12.75 5.92 -3.09
C SER A 68 13.03 4.75 -4.02
N ILE A 69 13.85 3.80 -3.54
CA ILE A 69 14.07 2.50 -4.16
C ILE A 69 13.86 1.42 -3.10
N LYS A 70 12.99 0.46 -3.39
CA LYS A 70 12.77 -0.72 -2.57
C LYS A 70 13.47 -1.91 -3.21
N ILE A 71 14.31 -2.58 -2.43
CA ILE A 71 14.93 -3.85 -2.80
C ILE A 71 14.15 -4.96 -2.10
N ASP A 72 13.74 -5.95 -2.88
CA ASP A 72 13.03 -7.14 -2.47
C ASP A 72 13.87 -8.38 -2.78
N PRO A 73 14.36 -9.09 -1.76
CA PRO A 73 15.24 -10.22 -2.00
C PRO A 73 14.53 -11.49 -2.53
N TYR A 74 13.20 -11.47 -2.68
CA TYR A 74 12.47 -12.61 -3.25
C TYR A 74 12.78 -12.82 -4.74
N LEU A 75 12.55 -14.04 -5.23
CA LEU A 75 12.90 -14.47 -6.59
C LEU A 75 11.90 -14.07 -7.67
N ASN A 76 10.64 -13.79 -7.35
CA ASN A 76 9.68 -13.32 -8.34
C ASN A 76 10.18 -12.03 -9.01
N THR A 77 9.94 -11.90 -10.32
CA THR A 77 10.31 -10.69 -11.07
C THR A 77 9.53 -9.46 -10.61
N ASP A 78 8.27 -9.67 -10.21
CA ASP A 78 7.35 -8.66 -9.68
C ASP A 78 6.38 -9.29 -8.66
N ALA A 79 5.50 -8.49 -8.06
CA ALA A 79 4.52 -8.97 -7.09
C ALA A 79 3.22 -9.50 -7.74
N GLY A 80 3.05 -9.36 -9.06
CA GLY A 80 1.77 -9.53 -9.74
C GLY A 80 1.21 -10.95 -9.67
N THR A 81 2.08 -11.95 -9.62
CA THR A 81 1.69 -13.37 -9.53
C THR A 81 1.57 -13.88 -8.09
N MET A 82 1.84 -13.05 -7.08
CA MET A 82 1.80 -13.47 -5.69
C MET A 82 0.36 -13.53 -5.17
N SER A 83 0.12 -14.48 -4.27
CA SER A 83 -1.15 -14.57 -3.57
C SER A 83 -1.27 -13.42 -2.55
N PRO A 84 -2.41 -12.70 -2.50
CA PRO A 84 -2.65 -11.71 -1.46
C PRO A 84 -2.58 -12.25 -0.03
N PHE A 85 -2.70 -13.57 0.15
CA PHE A 85 -2.57 -14.22 1.44
C PHE A 85 -1.12 -14.39 1.92
N GLU A 86 -0.15 -14.40 1.00
CA GLU A 86 1.26 -14.66 1.32
C GLU A 86 2.05 -13.37 1.50
N HIS A 87 1.87 -12.43 0.57
CA HIS A 87 2.67 -11.20 0.50
C HIS A 87 1.86 -9.92 0.78
N GLY A 88 0.56 -10.05 1.07
CA GLY A 88 -0.35 -8.92 1.15
C GLY A 88 -0.78 -8.42 -0.23
N GLU A 89 -1.43 -7.27 -0.25
CA GLU A 89 -1.94 -6.65 -1.47
C GLU A 89 -0.82 -6.33 -2.50
N VAL A 90 -1.11 -6.54 -3.78
CA VAL A 90 -0.28 -6.04 -4.90
C VAL A 90 -0.57 -4.57 -5.12
N PHE A 91 0.45 -3.72 -4.99
CA PHE A 91 0.33 -2.29 -5.29
C PHE A 91 0.62 -2.03 -6.77
N VAL A 92 -0.21 -1.22 -7.42
CA VAL A 92 -0.06 -0.90 -8.86
C VAL A 92 0.47 0.50 -9.01
N LEU A 93 1.42 0.70 -9.93
CA LEU A 93 1.99 2.00 -10.29
C LEU A 93 1.41 2.57 -11.58
N ASP A 94 1.67 3.84 -11.86
CA ASP A 94 1.12 4.54 -13.04
C ASP A 94 1.58 3.91 -14.36
N ASP A 95 2.82 3.42 -14.41
CA ASP A 95 3.38 2.73 -15.56
C ASP A 95 2.95 1.26 -15.68
N GLY A 96 2.06 0.78 -14.81
CA GLY A 96 1.60 -0.60 -14.76
C GLY A 96 2.57 -1.57 -14.08
N GLY A 97 3.55 -1.09 -13.31
CA GLY A 97 4.31 -1.95 -12.41
C GLY A 97 3.43 -2.57 -11.33
N GLU A 98 3.53 -3.90 -11.16
CA GLU A 98 2.94 -4.64 -10.04
C GLU A 98 4.02 -4.83 -8.97
N VAL A 99 3.92 -4.10 -7.87
CA VAL A 99 5.00 -3.98 -6.89
C VAL A 99 4.52 -4.34 -5.50
N ASP A 100 5.48 -4.54 -4.61
CA ASP A 100 5.21 -4.76 -3.20
C ASP A 100 4.47 -3.56 -2.56
N LEU A 101 3.66 -3.87 -1.55
CA LEU A 101 2.82 -2.95 -0.80
C LEU A 101 3.62 -1.81 -0.15
N ASP A 102 4.89 -2.04 0.20
CA ASP A 102 5.74 -0.99 0.78
C ASP A 102 5.95 0.19 -0.15
N LEU A 103 5.92 0.01 -1.49
CA LEU A 103 5.96 1.13 -2.45
C LEU A 103 4.78 2.09 -2.28
N GLY A 104 3.61 1.57 -1.91
CA GLY A 104 2.45 2.38 -1.60
C GLY A 104 2.66 3.27 -0.38
N ASN A 105 3.48 2.86 0.60
CA ASN A 105 3.82 3.71 1.73
C ASN A 105 4.67 4.91 1.30
N TYR A 106 5.67 4.68 0.45
CA TYR A 106 6.51 5.76 -0.09
C TYR A 106 5.71 6.77 -0.90
N GLU A 107 4.87 6.32 -1.83
CA GLU A 107 4.03 7.22 -2.62
C GLU A 107 3.09 8.06 -1.73
N ARG A 108 2.52 7.46 -0.68
CA ARG A 108 1.60 8.16 0.25
C ARG A 108 2.30 9.15 1.16
N PHE A 109 3.45 8.78 1.72
CA PHE A 109 4.18 9.60 2.69
C PHE A 109 4.94 10.72 2.00
N LEU A 110 5.61 10.40 0.89
CA LEU A 110 6.47 11.34 0.19
C LEU A 110 5.73 12.16 -0.85
N ASP A 111 4.48 11.82 -1.18
CA ASP A 111 3.69 12.45 -2.26
C ASP A 111 4.52 12.52 -3.55
N VAL A 112 4.92 11.33 -4.02
CA VAL A 112 5.68 11.09 -5.25
C VAL A 112 4.97 10.04 -6.09
N THR A 113 5.37 9.93 -7.35
CA THR A 113 4.90 8.89 -8.27
C THR A 113 6.07 8.02 -8.68
N LEU A 114 6.09 6.78 -8.19
CA LEU A 114 7.17 5.83 -8.45
C LEU A 114 6.88 5.03 -9.73
N THR A 115 7.93 4.43 -10.29
CA THR A 115 7.87 3.57 -11.47
C THR A 115 8.21 2.12 -11.10
N ARG A 116 7.91 1.17 -12.00
CA ARG A 116 8.25 -0.26 -11.82
C ARG A 116 9.74 -0.51 -11.54
N ASP A 117 10.59 0.42 -11.95
CA ASP A 117 12.04 0.35 -11.78
C ASP A 117 12.49 0.78 -10.38
N ASN A 118 11.66 1.49 -9.62
CA ASN A 118 11.90 1.80 -8.21
C ASN A 118 11.75 0.56 -7.30
N ASN A 119 11.23 -0.55 -7.83
CA ASN A 119 11.21 -1.85 -7.17
C ASN A 119 12.27 -2.77 -7.81
N ILE A 120 13.26 -3.18 -7.04
CA ILE A 120 14.31 -4.12 -7.46
C ILE A 120 14.03 -5.46 -6.81
N THR A 121 13.90 -6.52 -7.61
CA THR A 121 13.75 -7.89 -7.11
C THR A 121 14.93 -8.74 -7.53
N THR A 122 15.18 -9.86 -6.84
CA THR A 122 16.22 -10.82 -7.26
C THR A 122 15.91 -11.35 -8.66
N GLY A 123 14.65 -11.69 -8.95
CA GLY A 123 14.23 -12.17 -10.27
C GLY A 123 14.52 -11.18 -11.38
N LYS A 124 14.22 -9.90 -11.17
CA LYS A 124 14.42 -8.82 -12.16
C LYS A 124 15.89 -8.61 -12.50
N ILE A 125 16.77 -8.62 -11.49
CA ILE A 125 18.21 -8.50 -11.70
C ILE A 125 18.78 -9.73 -12.41
N TYR A 126 18.41 -10.93 -11.96
CA TYR A 126 18.91 -12.17 -12.54
C TYR A 126 18.47 -12.32 -13.98
N GLN A 127 17.20 -12.02 -14.28
CA GLN A 127 16.67 -12.00 -15.63
C GLN A 127 17.48 -11.05 -16.54
N SER A 128 17.71 -9.81 -16.10
CA SER A 128 18.49 -8.83 -16.85
C SER A 128 19.91 -9.30 -17.15
N VAL A 129 20.60 -9.89 -16.17
CA VAL A 129 21.97 -10.40 -16.34
C VAL A 129 22.02 -11.63 -17.25
N LEU A 130 21.07 -12.56 -17.11
CA LEU A 130 20.98 -13.73 -17.98
C LEU A 130 20.66 -13.33 -19.42
N GLU A 131 19.79 -12.34 -19.64
CA GLU A 131 19.52 -11.82 -20.99
C GLU A 131 20.77 -11.13 -21.60
N LYS A 132 21.51 -10.34 -20.82
CA LYS A 132 22.81 -9.76 -21.24
C LYS A 132 23.82 -10.84 -21.63
N GLU A 133 23.88 -11.93 -20.87
CA GLU A 133 24.73 -13.09 -21.17
C GLU A 133 24.39 -13.73 -22.50
N ARG A 134 23.11 -14.02 -22.75
CA ARG A 134 22.67 -14.64 -24.02
C ARG A 134 22.86 -13.74 -25.23
N ARG A 135 22.84 -12.41 -25.06
CA ARG A 135 23.17 -11.45 -26.12
C ARG A 135 24.67 -11.35 -26.42
N GLY A 136 25.52 -11.86 -25.54
CA GLY A 136 26.98 -11.79 -25.69
C GLY A 136 27.60 -10.51 -25.10
N ASP A 137 26.88 -9.76 -24.25
CA ASP A 137 27.34 -8.47 -23.68
C ASP A 137 28.59 -8.65 -22.79
N TYR A 138 28.82 -9.87 -22.27
CA TYR A 138 30.00 -10.22 -21.47
C TYR A 138 31.17 -10.82 -22.26
N LEU A 139 31.14 -10.76 -23.60
CA LEU A 139 32.23 -11.19 -24.49
C LEU A 139 32.68 -12.65 -24.26
N GLY A 140 31.73 -13.53 -23.93
CA GLY A 140 31.98 -14.95 -23.67
C GLY A 140 32.70 -15.25 -22.34
N LYS A 141 32.90 -14.26 -21.46
CA LYS A 141 33.44 -14.48 -20.12
C LYS A 141 32.39 -15.12 -19.21
N THR A 142 32.85 -15.90 -18.23
CA THR A 142 31.98 -16.50 -17.21
C THR A 142 31.34 -15.42 -16.34
N VAL A 143 30.00 -15.43 -16.30
CA VAL A 143 29.19 -14.56 -15.44
C VAL A 143 29.10 -15.16 -14.04
N GLN A 144 29.20 -14.30 -13.02
CA GLN A 144 29.24 -14.66 -11.60
C GLN A 144 28.45 -13.63 -10.77
N VAL A 145 28.08 -13.97 -9.53
CA VAL A 145 27.41 -13.03 -8.61
C VAL A 145 28.26 -11.77 -8.40
N VAL A 146 29.55 -11.95 -8.12
CA VAL A 146 30.51 -10.84 -8.06
C VAL A 146 31.45 -10.96 -9.27
N PRO A 147 31.63 -9.91 -10.09
CA PRO A 147 31.01 -8.59 -9.96
C PRO A 147 29.67 -8.45 -10.70
N HIS A 148 29.28 -9.37 -11.58
CA HIS A 148 28.24 -9.09 -12.58
C HIS A 148 26.83 -8.82 -12.00
N ILE A 149 26.38 -9.57 -10.99
CA ILE A 149 25.09 -9.28 -10.32
C ILE A 149 25.21 -8.01 -9.48
N THR A 150 26.32 -7.84 -8.74
CA THR A 150 26.53 -6.64 -7.91
C THR A 150 26.64 -5.36 -8.73
N ASP A 151 27.28 -5.42 -9.91
CA ASP A 151 27.39 -4.33 -10.86
C ASP A 151 26.01 -3.98 -11.42
N ALA A 152 25.22 -4.98 -11.83
CA ALA A 152 23.86 -4.76 -12.32
C ALA A 152 22.95 -4.09 -11.28
N ILE A 153 23.08 -4.45 -9.99
CA ILE A 153 22.34 -3.81 -8.89
C ILE A 153 22.74 -2.34 -8.74
N ARG A 154 24.06 -2.04 -8.72
CA ARG A 154 24.53 -0.65 -8.59
C ARG A 154 24.13 0.22 -9.77
N GLU A 155 24.34 -0.27 -11.00
CA GLU A 155 23.93 0.40 -12.23
C GLU A 155 22.43 0.71 -12.22
N TRP A 156 21.61 -0.22 -11.70
CA TRP A 156 20.18 -0.01 -11.54
C TRP A 156 19.86 1.11 -10.55
N ILE A 157 20.47 1.09 -9.36
CA ILE A 157 20.27 2.11 -8.32
C ILE A 157 20.66 3.50 -8.84
N GLU A 158 21.83 3.62 -9.49
CA GLU A 158 22.32 4.88 -10.04
C GLU A 158 21.41 5.42 -11.13
N ARG A 159 21.00 4.57 -12.08
CA ARG A 159 20.08 4.94 -13.16
C ARG A 159 18.73 5.39 -12.63
N VAL A 160 18.12 4.62 -11.74
CA VAL A 160 16.75 4.88 -11.26
C VAL A 160 16.71 6.06 -10.30
N SER A 161 17.71 6.22 -9.44
CA SER A 161 17.77 7.38 -8.54
C SER A 161 17.83 8.72 -9.29
N ALA A 162 18.36 8.73 -10.52
CA ALA A 162 18.41 9.92 -11.37
C ALA A 162 17.07 10.28 -12.03
N ILE A 163 16.08 9.38 -12.04
CA ILE A 163 14.77 9.62 -12.66
C ILE A 163 13.91 10.47 -11.71
N PRO A 164 13.35 11.61 -12.15
CA PRO A 164 12.47 12.43 -11.33
C PRO A 164 11.14 11.72 -11.03
N VAL A 165 10.70 11.79 -9.77
CA VAL A 165 9.46 11.16 -9.28
C VAL A 165 8.46 12.16 -8.69
N ASP A 166 8.83 13.44 -8.63
CA ASP A 166 8.07 14.53 -8.00
C ASP A 166 7.51 15.54 -9.03
N GLY A 167 7.56 15.20 -10.32
CA GLY A 167 7.09 16.05 -11.42
C GLY A 167 7.98 17.25 -11.73
N LYS A 168 9.14 17.40 -11.08
CA LYS A 168 10.11 18.48 -11.34
C LYS A 168 11.25 17.98 -12.22
N GLU A 169 11.81 18.88 -13.02
CA GLU A 169 12.99 18.57 -13.84
C GLU A 169 14.22 18.25 -12.97
N GLY A 170 15.09 17.38 -13.49
CA GLY A 170 16.32 16.97 -12.82
C GLY A 170 16.13 15.96 -11.68
N PRO A 171 17.23 15.32 -11.25
CA PRO A 171 17.18 14.25 -10.25
C PRO A 171 16.83 14.77 -8.85
N ALA A 172 16.40 13.86 -7.98
CA ALA A 172 16.26 14.14 -6.55
C ALA A 172 17.63 14.45 -5.90
N ASP A 173 17.61 15.05 -4.71
CA ASP A 173 18.83 15.30 -3.93
C ASP A 173 19.27 14.04 -3.18
N VAL A 174 18.29 13.32 -2.64
CA VAL A 174 18.47 12.10 -1.83
C VAL A 174 17.62 10.95 -2.38
N CYS A 175 18.23 9.77 -2.50
CA CYS A 175 17.52 8.51 -2.72
C CYS A 175 17.50 7.69 -1.42
N VAL A 176 16.30 7.45 -0.88
CA VAL A 176 16.10 6.52 0.22
C VAL A 176 16.02 5.11 -0.36
N ILE A 177 16.92 4.23 0.06
CA ILE A 177 16.95 2.83 -0.36
C ILE A 177 16.50 1.98 0.82
N GLU A 178 15.44 1.20 0.67
CA GLU A 178 15.08 0.18 1.64
C GLU A 178 15.53 -1.20 1.15
N LEU A 179 16.35 -1.87 1.95
CA LEU A 179 16.63 -3.29 1.78
C LEU A 179 15.58 -4.11 2.54
N GLY A 180 14.70 -4.77 1.79
CA GLY A 180 13.74 -5.75 2.28
C GLY A 180 14.40 -6.99 2.89
N GLY A 181 13.59 -7.86 3.49
CA GLY A 181 14.09 -9.01 4.24
C GLY A 181 14.85 -8.61 5.51
N THR A 182 15.79 -9.47 5.93
CA THR A 182 16.67 -9.20 7.07
C THR A 182 18.13 -9.45 6.75
N VAL A 183 19.00 -8.74 7.46
CA VAL A 183 20.46 -8.90 7.33
C VAL A 183 20.88 -10.25 7.89
N GLY A 184 21.58 -11.05 7.07
CA GLY A 184 22.06 -12.39 7.42
C GLY A 184 21.36 -13.50 6.63
N ASP A 185 20.27 -13.18 5.92
CA ASP A 185 19.58 -14.11 5.04
C ASP A 185 20.36 -14.30 3.73
N ILE A 186 20.32 -15.51 3.17
CA ILE A 186 21.04 -15.89 1.94
C ILE A 186 20.60 -15.00 0.77
N GLU A 187 19.32 -14.71 0.69
CA GLU A 187 18.68 -13.91 -0.34
C GLU A 187 19.17 -12.46 -0.33
N SER A 188 19.59 -11.94 0.84
CA SER A 188 20.08 -10.56 1.00
C SER A 188 21.56 -10.38 0.64
N MET A 189 22.35 -11.47 0.59
CA MET A 189 23.80 -11.40 0.45
C MET A 189 24.28 -10.66 -0.82
N PRO A 190 23.72 -10.91 -2.02
CA PRO A 190 24.14 -10.18 -3.23
C PRO A 190 23.88 -8.68 -3.13
N PHE A 191 22.75 -8.28 -2.51
CA PHE A 191 22.40 -6.87 -2.36
C PHE A 191 23.27 -6.16 -1.34
N ILE A 192 23.58 -6.80 -0.20
CA ILE A 192 24.47 -6.22 0.80
C ILE A 192 25.86 -5.99 0.21
N GLU A 193 26.38 -6.94 -0.56
CA GLU A 193 27.66 -6.79 -1.25
C GLU A 193 27.62 -5.67 -2.29
N ALA A 194 26.55 -5.58 -3.10
CA ALA A 194 26.37 -4.48 -4.06
C ALA A 194 26.31 -3.10 -3.37
N LEU A 195 25.56 -2.99 -2.28
CA LEU A 195 25.41 -1.76 -1.48
C LEU A 195 26.72 -1.38 -0.76
N ARG A 196 27.48 -2.37 -0.30
CA ARG A 196 28.83 -2.15 0.24
C ARG A 196 29.75 -1.54 -0.83
N GLN A 197 29.74 -2.08 -2.05
CA GLN A 197 30.55 -1.52 -3.12
C GLN A 197 30.03 -0.14 -3.57
N LEU A 198 28.72 0.09 -3.57
CA LEU A 198 28.12 1.41 -3.84
C LEU A 198 28.62 2.45 -2.84
N PHE A 199 28.64 2.12 -1.53
CA PHE A 199 29.18 2.98 -0.49
C PHE A 199 30.62 3.46 -0.80
N PHE A 200 31.49 2.54 -1.24
CA PHE A 200 32.86 2.91 -1.62
C PHE A 200 32.93 3.76 -2.89
N ALA A 201 32.05 3.50 -3.87
CA ALA A 201 32.02 4.23 -5.13
C ALA A 201 31.56 5.69 -4.95
N VAL A 202 30.52 5.91 -4.14
CA VAL A 202 29.96 7.26 -3.93
C VAL A 202 30.71 8.05 -2.87
N GLY A 203 31.38 7.39 -1.92
CA GLY A 203 32.14 8.03 -0.85
C GLY A 203 31.30 8.35 0.40
N GLN A 204 32.01 8.58 1.51
CA GLN A 204 31.44 8.66 2.85
C GLN A 204 30.39 9.76 3.03
N ASP A 205 30.62 10.94 2.47
CA ASP A 205 29.70 12.09 2.58
C ASP A 205 28.45 11.96 1.68
N ASN A 206 28.37 10.90 0.87
CA ASN A 206 27.28 10.65 -0.07
C ASN A 206 26.38 9.47 0.33
N PHE A 207 26.67 8.81 1.46
CA PHE A 207 25.97 7.60 1.88
C PHE A 207 25.73 7.56 3.39
N CYS A 208 24.47 7.40 3.78
CA CYS A 208 24.03 7.22 5.16
C CYS A 208 23.39 5.83 5.33
N LEU A 209 23.65 5.17 6.46
CA LEU A 209 23.12 3.84 6.76
C LEU A 209 22.36 3.88 8.08
N ILE A 210 21.08 3.59 8.03
CA ILE A 210 20.18 3.46 9.17
C ILE A 210 19.83 1.99 9.33
N HIS A 211 20.20 1.39 10.46
CA HIS A 211 19.87 0.00 10.75
C HIS A 211 18.71 -0.09 11.74
N VAL A 212 17.60 -0.67 11.28
CA VAL A 212 16.38 -0.87 12.07
C VAL A 212 16.49 -2.17 12.87
N SER A 213 16.27 -2.10 14.18
CA SER A 213 16.38 -3.25 15.07
C SER A 213 15.35 -3.19 16.20
N LEU A 214 14.90 -4.36 16.67
CA LEU A 214 13.96 -4.49 17.79
C LEU A 214 14.70 -4.47 19.13
N ILE A 215 14.19 -3.67 20.06
CA ILE A 215 14.54 -3.68 21.48
C ILE A 215 13.37 -4.33 22.24
N PRO A 216 13.39 -5.65 22.47
CA PRO A 216 12.33 -6.32 23.20
C PRO A 216 12.36 -5.91 24.68
N VAL A 217 11.16 -5.77 25.24
CA VAL A 217 10.93 -5.54 26.67
C VAL A 217 10.41 -6.84 27.26
N LEU A 218 11.15 -7.44 28.19
CA LEU A 218 10.79 -8.75 28.76
C LEU A 218 10.04 -8.60 30.08
N GLY A 219 8.79 -9.07 30.10
CA GLY A 219 8.02 -9.40 31.31
C GLY A 219 7.79 -8.26 32.31
N VAL A 220 7.37 -8.65 33.53
CA VAL A 220 6.92 -7.78 34.64
C VAL A 220 7.98 -6.76 35.10
N VAL A 221 9.26 -7.00 34.78
CA VAL A 221 10.40 -6.18 35.19
C VAL A 221 10.61 -4.95 34.29
N GLY A 222 10.05 -4.95 33.08
CA GLY A 222 10.16 -3.81 32.15
C GLY A 222 11.57 -3.57 31.58
N GLU A 223 12.47 -4.57 31.65
CA GLU A 223 13.86 -4.39 31.22
C GLU A 223 13.99 -4.40 29.68
N GLN A 224 14.61 -3.35 29.13
CA GLN A 224 14.91 -3.22 27.70
C GLN A 224 16.17 -4.02 27.33
N LYS A 225 16.03 -5.04 26.46
CA LYS A 225 17.15 -5.91 26.08
C LYS A 225 17.80 -5.46 24.77
N THR A 226 19.08 -5.10 24.86
CA THR A 226 19.87 -4.60 23.72
C THR A 226 20.59 -5.69 22.91
N LYS A 227 20.65 -6.93 23.40
CA LYS A 227 21.48 -8.00 22.82
C LYS A 227 21.11 -8.34 21.37
N PRO A 228 19.81 -8.45 21.00
CA PRO A 228 19.44 -8.69 19.61
C PRO A 228 20.04 -7.67 18.65
N THR A 229 19.95 -6.38 18.99
CA THR A 229 20.57 -5.30 18.20
C THR A 229 22.08 -5.42 18.11
N GLN A 230 22.75 -5.80 19.19
CA GLN A 230 24.22 -5.99 19.19
C GLN A 230 24.64 -7.10 18.22
N HIS A 231 23.92 -8.23 18.20
CA HIS A 231 24.19 -9.33 17.28
C HIS A 231 23.91 -8.93 15.83
N SER A 232 22.80 -8.24 15.59
CA SER A 232 22.45 -7.76 14.26
C SER A 232 23.49 -6.79 13.68
N VAL A 233 23.97 -5.84 14.51
CA VAL A 233 25.03 -4.91 14.10
C VAL A 233 26.37 -5.63 13.89
N ARG A 234 26.64 -6.70 14.63
CA ARG A 234 27.83 -7.54 14.38
C ARG A 234 27.75 -8.21 13.02
N GLU A 235 26.58 -8.76 12.66
CA GLU A 235 26.37 -9.41 11.36
C GLU A 235 26.52 -8.42 10.21
N LEU A 236 25.87 -7.26 10.31
CA LEU A 236 25.98 -6.19 9.31
C LEU A 236 27.43 -5.74 9.08
N ARG A 237 28.21 -5.61 10.18
CA ARG A 237 29.65 -5.28 10.12
C ARG A 237 30.49 -6.39 9.52
N ALA A 238 30.17 -7.66 9.79
CA ALA A 238 30.85 -8.79 9.17
C ALA A 238 30.69 -8.80 7.64
N LEU A 239 29.56 -8.29 7.15
CA LEU A 239 29.28 -8.08 5.72
C LEU A 239 29.86 -6.75 5.18
N GLY A 240 30.65 -6.02 5.98
CA GLY A 240 31.37 -4.83 5.55
C GLY A 240 30.58 -3.52 5.58
N LEU A 241 29.39 -3.50 6.21
CA LEU A 241 28.59 -2.29 6.40
C LEU A 241 28.55 -1.89 7.88
N THR A 242 28.82 -0.62 8.18
CA THR A 242 28.73 -0.09 9.55
C THR A 242 27.61 0.93 9.64
N PRO A 243 26.63 0.76 10.55
CA PRO A 243 25.52 1.68 10.66
C PRO A 243 25.98 3.05 11.17
N HIS A 244 25.46 4.11 10.54
CA HIS A 244 25.63 5.49 11.00
C HIS A 244 24.58 5.87 12.05
N PHE A 245 23.40 5.25 11.93
CA PHE A 245 22.26 5.41 12.83
C PHE A 245 21.67 4.06 13.19
N LEU A 246 21.11 3.98 14.41
CA LEU A 246 20.27 2.87 14.83
C LEU A 246 18.84 3.36 15.00
N ALA A 247 17.92 2.74 14.27
CA ALA A 247 16.48 2.93 14.44
C ALA A 247 15.95 1.81 15.34
N CYS A 248 15.86 2.08 16.63
CA CYS A 248 15.51 1.09 17.63
C CYS A 248 14.00 1.09 17.87
N ARG A 249 13.32 0.04 17.39
CA ARG A 249 11.88 -0.19 17.60
C ARG A 249 11.64 -0.80 18.97
N SER A 250 10.73 -0.22 19.75
CA SER A 250 10.40 -0.70 21.10
C SER A 250 8.94 -0.43 21.45
N ALA A 251 8.39 -1.12 22.46
CA ALA A 251 7.05 -0.82 22.97
C ALA A 251 7.00 0.49 23.78
N GLN A 252 8.09 0.80 24.49
CA GLN A 252 8.21 1.99 25.35
C GLN A 252 9.43 2.82 24.95
N PRO A 253 9.46 4.13 25.29
CA PRO A 253 10.63 4.96 25.06
C PRO A 253 11.91 4.37 25.65
N LEU A 254 13.01 4.43 24.90
CA LEU A 254 14.29 3.90 25.36
C LEU A 254 14.82 4.67 26.56
N LEU A 255 15.31 3.92 27.56
CA LEU A 255 16.04 4.48 28.69
C LEU A 255 17.42 5.00 28.23
N GLU A 256 17.92 6.03 28.90
CA GLU A 256 19.23 6.59 28.57
C GLU A 256 20.36 5.55 28.75
N SER A 257 20.26 4.71 29.78
CA SER A 257 21.18 3.58 29.99
C SER A 257 21.15 2.56 28.84
N THR A 258 19.97 2.31 28.25
CA THR A 258 19.82 1.45 27.07
C THR A 258 20.53 2.08 25.87
N LYS A 259 20.37 3.39 25.64
CA LYS A 259 21.05 4.11 24.56
C LYS A 259 22.57 4.11 24.74
N GLN A 260 23.07 4.41 25.93
CA GLN A 260 24.51 4.37 26.23
C GLN A 260 25.10 2.99 25.98
N LYS A 261 24.40 1.93 26.41
CA LYS A 261 24.80 0.56 26.15
C LYS A 261 24.85 0.25 24.65
N LEU A 262 23.79 0.59 23.91
CA LEU A 262 23.77 0.41 22.46
C LEU A 262 24.93 1.16 21.79
N SER A 263 25.21 2.38 22.22
CA SER A 263 26.33 3.18 21.71
C SER A 263 27.67 2.48 21.90
N GLN A 264 27.96 2.01 23.12
CA GLN A 264 29.21 1.32 23.45
C GLN A 264 29.39 0.01 22.67
N PHE A 265 28.33 -0.80 22.51
CA PHE A 265 28.45 -2.11 21.86
C PHE A 265 28.35 -2.06 20.33
N CYS A 266 27.60 -1.09 19.79
CA CYS A 266 27.35 -0.97 18.35
C CYS A 266 28.26 0.05 17.67
N HIS A 267 29.02 0.83 18.45
CA HIS A 267 29.91 1.91 17.97
C HIS A 267 29.16 3.01 17.20
N VAL A 268 27.95 3.33 17.65
CA VAL A 268 27.11 4.40 17.09
C VAL A 268 26.97 5.50 18.14
N PRO A 269 27.17 6.80 17.81
CA PRO A 269 26.99 7.88 18.79
C PRO A 269 25.61 7.85 19.43
N VAL A 270 25.50 8.17 20.72
CA VAL A 270 24.22 8.19 21.45
C VAL A 270 23.18 9.08 20.75
N SER A 271 23.62 10.20 20.18
CA SER A 271 22.77 11.12 19.39
C SER A 271 22.16 10.48 18.14
N ASN A 272 22.76 9.40 17.62
CA ASN A 272 22.34 8.72 16.40
C ASN A 272 21.53 7.44 16.70
N ILE A 273 21.16 7.21 17.98
CA ILE A 273 20.29 6.12 18.40
C ILE A 273 18.86 6.66 18.50
N LEU A 274 18.12 6.44 17.42
CA LEU A 274 16.75 6.90 17.22
C LEU A 274 15.80 5.96 17.96
N ASN A 275 15.07 6.49 18.93
CA ASN A 275 14.01 5.80 19.64
C ASN A 275 12.74 5.85 18.79
N ILE A 276 12.30 4.70 18.27
CA ILE A 276 11.05 4.56 17.50
C ILE A 276 10.11 3.68 18.32
N HIS A 277 9.48 4.24 19.35
CA HIS A 277 8.56 3.48 20.20
C HIS A 277 7.18 3.32 19.56
N ASP A 278 6.32 2.48 20.12
CA ASP A 278 4.91 2.38 19.72
C ASP A 278 4.21 3.72 19.96
N VAL A 279 3.60 4.24 18.89
CA VAL A 279 2.86 5.51 18.87
C VAL A 279 1.39 5.24 18.53
N PRO A 280 0.46 6.15 18.90
CA PRO A 280 -0.96 5.95 18.67
C PRO A 280 -1.32 5.78 17.18
N ASN A 281 -0.60 6.49 16.31
CA ASN A 281 -0.80 6.46 14.87
C ASN A 281 0.52 6.74 14.12
N ILE A 282 0.59 6.30 12.86
CA ILE A 282 1.82 6.37 12.03
C ILE A 282 2.28 7.81 11.72
N TRP A 283 1.39 8.81 11.79
CA TRP A 283 1.74 10.21 11.52
C TRP A 283 2.68 10.80 12.58
N HIS A 284 2.76 10.17 13.75
CA HIS A 284 3.71 10.55 14.81
C HIS A 284 5.16 10.16 14.51
N ILE A 285 5.42 9.20 13.62
CA ILE A 285 6.79 8.71 13.40
C ILE A 285 7.71 9.81 12.83
N PRO A 286 7.34 10.58 11.79
CA PRO A 286 8.14 11.73 11.35
C PRO A 286 8.35 12.79 12.45
N LEU A 287 7.32 13.05 13.28
CA LEU A 287 7.42 14.00 14.39
C LEU A 287 8.41 13.50 15.47
N LEU A 288 8.39 12.20 15.75
CA LEU A 288 9.31 11.55 16.69
C LEU A 288 10.76 11.61 16.19
N LEU A 289 10.98 11.50 14.89
CA LEU A 289 12.30 11.67 14.27
C LEU A 289 12.78 13.13 14.35
N ARG A 290 11.91 14.09 14.02
CA ARG A 290 12.20 15.53 14.15
C ARG A 290 12.55 15.90 15.59
N ASN A 291 11.78 15.44 16.57
CA ASN A 291 12.00 15.73 17.99
C ASN A 291 13.33 15.16 18.52
N GLN A 292 13.93 14.19 17.82
CA GLN A 292 15.26 13.64 18.11
C GLN A 292 16.37 14.25 17.25
N ASN A 293 16.09 15.33 16.52
CA ASN A 293 17.00 16.01 15.58
C ASN A 293 17.57 15.07 14.50
N ALA A 294 16.78 14.06 14.08
CA ALA A 294 17.22 13.10 13.07
C ALA A 294 17.46 13.76 11.70
N ASN A 295 16.63 14.76 11.31
CA ASN A 295 16.85 15.59 10.13
C ASN A 295 18.27 16.16 10.12
N ASP A 296 18.63 16.95 11.13
CA ASP A 296 19.88 17.68 11.17
C ASP A 296 21.08 16.73 11.21
N ALA A 297 20.96 15.63 11.95
CA ALA A 297 22.01 14.62 12.01
C ALA A 297 22.25 13.95 10.64
N ILE A 298 21.17 13.58 9.92
CA ILE A 298 21.28 12.98 8.58
C ILE A 298 21.79 14.00 7.56
N LEU A 299 21.26 15.22 7.58
CA LEU A 299 21.71 16.31 6.69
C LEU A 299 23.17 16.67 6.92
N LYS A 300 23.62 16.69 8.18
CA LYS A 300 25.02 16.92 8.53
C LYS A 300 25.91 15.80 7.98
N HIS A 301 25.51 14.54 8.17
CA HIS A 301 26.24 13.38 7.66
C HIS A 301 26.36 13.39 6.14
N LEU A 302 25.30 13.81 5.44
CA LEU A 302 25.27 13.89 3.98
C LEU A 302 25.81 15.23 3.40
N ASN A 303 26.32 16.13 4.25
CA ASN A 303 26.80 17.46 3.87
C ASN A 303 25.74 18.29 3.09
N LEU A 304 24.48 18.25 3.55
CA LEU A 304 23.32 18.93 2.94
C LEU A 304 22.80 20.12 3.77
N LEU A 305 23.38 20.42 4.94
CA LEU A 305 22.91 21.51 5.81
C LEU A 305 22.88 22.89 5.14
N ARG A 306 23.74 23.13 4.14
CA ARG A 306 23.81 24.43 3.44
C ARG A 306 22.64 24.69 2.49
N VAL A 307 22.01 23.63 2.00
CA VAL A 307 20.88 23.71 1.06
C VAL A 307 19.55 23.43 1.73
N ALA A 308 19.58 22.87 2.94
CA ALA A 308 18.39 22.54 3.71
C ALA A 308 17.74 23.79 4.34
N THR A 309 16.42 23.76 4.43
CA THR A 309 15.61 24.71 5.19
C THR A 309 15.22 24.13 6.55
N PRO A 310 14.77 24.96 7.52
CA PRO A 310 14.17 24.46 8.75
C PRO A 310 13.02 23.49 8.44
N PRO A 311 12.88 22.39 9.21
CA PRO A 311 11.86 21.37 8.95
C PRO A 311 10.44 21.89 9.16
N ASP A 312 9.63 21.90 8.11
CA ASP A 312 8.18 22.17 8.21
C ASP A 312 7.36 20.88 8.23
N LEU A 313 6.80 20.56 9.40
CA LEU A 313 5.92 19.42 9.63
C LEU A 313 4.58 19.85 10.23
N GLN A 314 4.13 21.08 9.97
CA GLN A 314 2.86 21.59 10.51
C GLN A 314 1.68 20.73 10.05
N GLU A 315 1.62 20.38 8.77
CA GLU A 315 0.54 19.55 8.22
C GLU A 315 0.53 18.14 8.84
N TRP A 316 1.71 17.53 9.01
CA TRP A 316 1.85 16.23 9.67
C TRP A 316 1.42 16.29 11.14
N THR A 317 1.75 17.37 11.83
CA THR A 317 1.35 17.61 13.23
C THR A 317 -0.16 17.71 13.34
N LYS A 318 -0.79 18.54 12.49
CA LYS A 318 -2.26 18.69 12.44
C LYS A 318 -2.97 17.36 12.15
N ARG A 319 -2.45 16.55 11.21
CA ARG A 319 -3.03 15.23 10.91
C ARG A 319 -2.93 14.26 12.09
N ALA A 320 -1.77 14.20 12.74
CA ALA A 320 -1.55 13.33 13.90
C ALA A 320 -2.51 13.69 15.04
N GLU A 321 -2.62 14.99 15.36
CA GLU A 321 -3.52 15.51 16.39
C GLU A 321 -4.99 15.31 16.04
N THR A 322 -5.37 15.53 14.77
CA THR A 322 -6.75 15.30 14.31
C THR A 322 -7.13 13.85 14.54
N PHE A 323 -6.27 12.92 14.12
CA PHE A 323 -6.51 11.47 14.26
C PHE A 323 -6.68 11.05 15.73
N ASP A 324 -5.84 11.57 16.62
CA ASP A 324 -5.89 11.25 18.05
C ASP A 324 -7.17 11.74 18.73
N ASN A 325 -7.81 12.78 18.18
CA ASN A 325 -8.98 13.42 18.77
C ASN A 325 -10.32 13.00 18.13
N LEU A 326 -10.34 12.03 17.20
CA LEU A 326 -11.56 11.57 16.53
C LEU A 326 -12.50 10.85 17.50
N GLN A 327 -13.71 11.39 17.68
CA GLN A 327 -14.73 10.82 18.58
C GLN A 327 -15.86 10.10 17.83
N ASN A 328 -16.42 10.76 16.82
CA ASN A 328 -17.59 10.25 16.09
C ASN A 328 -17.17 9.12 15.17
N THR A 329 -17.81 7.96 15.28
CA THR A 329 -17.43 6.76 14.52
C THR A 329 -18.35 6.52 13.34
N VAL A 330 -17.77 6.20 12.18
CA VAL A 330 -18.51 5.70 11.01
C VAL A 330 -18.18 4.21 10.81
N ARG A 331 -19.23 3.39 10.66
CA ARG A 331 -19.12 1.95 10.47
C ARG A 331 -19.25 1.60 9.00
N ILE A 332 -18.19 1.05 8.41
CA ILE A 332 -18.16 0.60 7.02
C ILE A 332 -18.00 -0.92 7.01
N ALA A 333 -18.96 -1.63 6.43
CA ALA A 333 -18.84 -3.06 6.19
C ALA A 333 -17.96 -3.31 4.97
N MET A 334 -16.87 -4.06 5.15
CA MET A 334 -16.00 -4.51 4.06
C MET A 334 -16.29 -5.97 3.77
N VAL A 335 -16.94 -6.23 2.63
CA VAL A 335 -17.36 -7.57 2.21
C VAL A 335 -16.34 -8.12 1.23
N GLY A 336 -15.43 -8.98 1.71
CA GLY A 336 -14.25 -9.40 0.96
C GLY A 336 -13.99 -10.90 0.97
N LYS A 337 -13.07 -11.35 0.11
CA LYS A 337 -12.61 -12.76 0.04
C LYS A 337 -11.47 -13.05 1.01
N TYR A 338 -10.73 -12.04 1.43
CA TYR A 338 -9.46 -12.16 2.15
C TYR A 338 -9.51 -11.59 3.57
N VAL A 339 -10.65 -11.72 4.27
CA VAL A 339 -10.89 -11.11 5.59
C VAL A 339 -9.93 -11.60 6.69
N GLY A 340 -9.38 -12.80 6.56
CA GLY A 340 -8.44 -13.37 7.54
C GLY A 340 -7.07 -12.68 7.60
N LEU A 341 -6.70 -11.90 6.59
CA LEU A 341 -5.44 -11.18 6.46
C LEU A 341 -5.71 -9.71 6.10
N THR A 342 -5.64 -8.85 7.10
CA THR A 342 -5.90 -7.41 6.93
C THR A 342 -4.93 -6.74 5.92
N ASP A 343 -3.76 -7.33 5.70
CA ASP A 343 -2.76 -6.85 4.73
C ASP A 343 -3.21 -7.01 3.27
N SER A 344 -4.16 -7.91 2.98
CA SER A 344 -4.68 -8.12 1.63
C SER A 344 -5.52 -6.96 1.09
N TYR A 345 -5.92 -6.01 1.96
CA TYR A 345 -6.70 -4.82 1.61
C TYR A 345 -6.12 -3.53 2.21
N LEU A 346 -4.80 -3.49 2.49
CA LEU A 346 -4.20 -2.37 3.22
C LEU A 346 -4.44 -1.02 2.52
N SER A 347 -4.33 -0.95 1.19
CA SER A 347 -4.55 0.29 0.45
C SER A 347 -5.99 0.79 0.61
N VAL A 348 -6.98 -0.10 0.57
CA VAL A 348 -8.39 0.21 0.82
C VAL A 348 -8.58 0.75 2.24
N VAL A 349 -7.98 0.09 3.24
CA VAL A 349 -8.01 0.55 4.64
C VAL A 349 -7.39 1.95 4.76
N LYS A 350 -6.24 2.19 4.13
CA LYS A 350 -5.57 3.52 4.14
C LYS A 350 -6.41 4.58 3.45
N ALA A 351 -7.05 4.26 2.32
CA ALA A 351 -7.91 5.19 1.61
C ALA A 351 -9.15 5.58 2.43
N LEU A 352 -9.79 4.61 3.10
CA LEU A 352 -10.85 4.89 4.07
C LEU A 352 -10.35 5.75 5.24
N GLN A 353 -9.17 5.45 5.78
CA GLN A 353 -8.57 6.25 6.87
C GLN A 353 -8.37 7.70 6.43
N HIS A 354 -7.83 7.95 5.24
CA HIS A 354 -7.65 9.31 4.72
C HIS A 354 -9.00 10.05 4.56
N ALA A 355 -10.01 9.37 4.01
CA ALA A 355 -11.35 9.95 3.86
C ALA A 355 -12.00 10.27 5.22
N CYS A 356 -11.92 9.35 6.18
CA CYS A 356 -12.44 9.55 7.52
C CYS A 356 -11.75 10.70 8.27
N ILE A 357 -10.42 10.83 8.17
CA ILE A 357 -9.68 11.96 8.74
C ILE A 357 -10.16 13.29 8.14
N ALA A 358 -10.36 13.36 6.82
CA ALA A 358 -10.86 14.55 6.16
C ALA A 358 -12.28 14.94 6.63
N CYS A 359 -13.12 13.95 6.96
CA CYS A 359 -14.45 14.18 7.52
C CYS A 359 -14.46 14.36 9.06
N SER A 360 -13.31 14.34 9.74
CA SER A 360 -13.23 14.31 11.21
C SER A 360 -14.04 13.16 11.85
N LEU A 361 -14.02 11.99 11.21
CA LEU A 361 -14.68 10.76 11.67
C LEU A 361 -13.64 9.68 11.99
N LYS A 362 -13.91 8.89 13.03
CA LYS A 362 -13.19 7.68 13.36
C LYS A 362 -13.70 6.53 12.50
N LEU A 363 -12.79 5.85 11.81
CA LEU A 363 -13.12 4.69 10.99
C LEU A 363 -13.32 3.45 11.88
N SER A 364 -14.45 2.77 11.71
CA SER A 364 -14.67 1.38 12.15
C SER A 364 -14.93 0.52 10.93
N ILE A 365 -14.05 -0.45 10.67
CA ILE A 365 -14.23 -1.43 9.60
C ILE A 365 -14.79 -2.70 10.20
N ASP A 366 -15.97 -3.06 9.73
CA ASP A 366 -16.61 -4.32 10.07
C ASP A 366 -16.33 -5.31 8.93
N TRP A 367 -15.49 -6.31 9.21
CA TRP A 367 -15.04 -7.25 8.19
C TRP A 367 -16.02 -8.40 8.04
N ILE A 368 -16.48 -8.64 6.82
CA ILE A 368 -17.43 -9.71 6.50
C ILE A 368 -16.82 -10.60 5.42
N ALA A 369 -16.59 -11.88 5.75
CA ALA A 369 -16.17 -12.84 4.75
C ALA A 369 -17.35 -13.08 3.81
N ALA A 370 -17.15 -12.86 2.51
CA ALA A 370 -18.24 -12.92 1.56
C ALA A 370 -18.93 -14.29 1.53
N SER A 371 -18.18 -15.38 1.74
CA SER A 371 -18.74 -16.74 1.87
C SER A 371 -19.77 -16.87 3.00
N ASP A 372 -19.58 -16.14 4.11
CA ASP A 372 -20.49 -16.24 5.26
C ASP A 372 -21.87 -15.62 4.98
N LEU A 373 -22.02 -14.85 3.89
CA LEU A 373 -23.31 -14.31 3.46
C LEU A 373 -24.07 -15.26 2.52
N GLU A 374 -23.45 -16.36 2.10
CA GLU A 374 -24.03 -17.29 1.13
C GLU A 374 -25.07 -18.21 1.77
N PRO A 375 -26.14 -18.61 1.04
CA PRO A 375 -27.18 -19.50 1.57
C PRO A 375 -26.63 -20.83 2.13
N GLU A 376 -25.57 -21.36 1.54
CA GLU A 376 -24.89 -22.58 1.97
C GLU A 376 -24.30 -22.44 3.39
N SER A 377 -23.91 -21.23 3.79
CA SER A 377 -23.45 -20.93 5.16
C SER A 377 -24.59 -20.87 6.17
N ALA A 378 -25.83 -20.61 5.73
CA ALA A 378 -26.98 -20.70 6.63
C ALA A 378 -27.20 -22.14 7.14
N GLU A 379 -26.83 -23.14 6.34
CA GLU A 379 -26.91 -24.56 6.71
C GLU A 379 -25.63 -25.06 7.39
N SER A 380 -24.46 -24.73 6.83
CA SER A 380 -23.16 -25.26 7.29
C SER A 380 -22.59 -24.52 8.51
N THR A 381 -22.79 -23.21 8.60
CA THR A 381 -22.24 -22.33 9.65
C THR A 381 -23.25 -21.25 10.09
N PRO A 382 -24.42 -21.64 10.64
CA PRO A 382 -25.54 -20.73 10.89
C PRO A 382 -25.20 -19.54 11.79
N GLU A 383 -24.31 -19.72 12.78
CA GLU A 383 -23.87 -18.64 13.66
C GLU A 383 -23.04 -17.58 12.91
N ALA A 384 -22.12 -18.01 12.06
CA ALA A 384 -21.30 -17.12 11.25
C ALA A 384 -22.16 -16.37 10.22
N TYR A 385 -23.11 -17.08 9.60
CA TYR A 385 -24.08 -16.49 8.68
C TYR A 385 -24.93 -15.41 9.35
N ALA A 386 -25.54 -15.72 10.51
CA ALA A 386 -26.36 -14.76 11.24
C ALA A 386 -25.54 -13.53 11.70
N ALA A 387 -24.29 -13.75 12.14
CA ALA A 387 -23.39 -12.66 12.53
C ALA A 387 -22.99 -11.78 11.35
N ALA A 388 -22.69 -12.38 10.19
CA ALA A 388 -22.33 -11.67 8.97
C ALA A 388 -23.47 -10.76 8.49
N TRP A 389 -24.69 -11.31 8.40
CA TRP A 389 -25.88 -10.53 8.01
C TRP A 389 -26.21 -9.43 8.98
N LYS A 390 -26.19 -9.70 10.30
CA LYS A 390 -26.39 -8.66 11.31
C LYS A 390 -25.37 -7.53 11.18
N THR A 391 -24.11 -7.87 10.95
CA THR A 391 -23.04 -6.88 10.76
C THR A 391 -23.26 -6.03 9.50
N LEU A 392 -23.71 -6.65 8.41
CA LEU A 392 -24.06 -5.96 7.17
C LEU A 392 -25.22 -4.98 7.37
N GLU A 393 -26.27 -5.40 8.09
CA GLU A 393 -27.48 -4.61 8.35
C GLU A 393 -27.21 -3.39 9.25
N GLU A 394 -26.22 -3.50 10.13
CA GLU A 394 -25.82 -2.43 11.05
C GLU A 394 -24.87 -1.40 10.42
N ALA A 395 -24.32 -1.68 9.23
CA ALA A 395 -23.32 -0.84 8.58
C ALA A 395 -23.91 0.46 8.02
N ALA A 396 -23.16 1.56 8.12
CA ALA A 396 -23.55 2.85 7.54
C ALA A 396 -23.15 2.97 6.06
N GLY A 397 -22.25 2.11 5.60
CA GLY A 397 -21.85 1.99 4.20
C GLY A 397 -21.24 0.63 3.93
N ILE A 398 -21.34 0.16 2.69
CA ILE A 398 -20.86 -1.14 2.23
C ILE A 398 -19.79 -0.93 1.15
N LEU A 399 -18.65 -1.59 1.32
CA LEU A 399 -17.57 -1.60 0.35
C LEU A 399 -17.29 -3.04 -0.09
N VAL A 400 -17.32 -3.26 -1.40
CA VAL A 400 -16.92 -4.53 -2.03
C VAL A 400 -15.62 -4.29 -2.80
N PRO A 401 -14.47 -4.77 -2.30
CA PRO A 401 -13.18 -4.54 -2.93
C PRO A 401 -12.95 -5.49 -4.11
N GLY A 402 -11.80 -5.33 -4.78
CA GLY A 402 -11.35 -6.25 -5.81
C GLY A 402 -11.11 -7.68 -5.28
N GLY A 403 -11.07 -8.64 -6.20
CA GLY A 403 -10.73 -10.03 -5.93
C GLY A 403 -10.67 -10.85 -7.21
N PHE A 404 -10.18 -12.08 -7.11
CA PHE A 404 -10.09 -13.02 -8.23
C PHE A 404 -10.81 -14.33 -7.90
N GLY A 405 -11.22 -15.07 -8.93
CA GLY A 405 -11.86 -16.38 -8.80
C GLY A 405 -13.33 -16.32 -8.39
N ASP A 406 -13.95 -17.48 -8.20
CA ASP A 406 -15.39 -17.67 -7.99
C ASP A 406 -15.82 -17.60 -6.51
N ARG A 407 -14.94 -17.98 -5.58
CA ARG A 407 -15.24 -18.03 -4.14
C ARG A 407 -15.79 -16.71 -3.60
N GLY A 408 -16.91 -16.77 -2.88
CA GLY A 408 -17.53 -15.63 -2.20
C GLY A 408 -18.28 -14.66 -3.13
N VAL A 409 -18.32 -14.92 -4.45
CA VAL A 409 -18.99 -14.04 -5.42
C VAL A 409 -20.48 -13.91 -5.11
N GLN A 410 -21.14 -15.01 -4.76
CA GLN A 410 -22.57 -14.99 -4.48
C GLN A 410 -22.89 -14.15 -3.25
N GLY A 411 -22.08 -14.24 -2.19
CA GLY A 411 -22.23 -13.38 -1.02
C GLY A 411 -22.02 -11.89 -1.31
N MET A 412 -21.06 -11.56 -2.20
CA MET A 412 -20.87 -10.17 -2.66
C MET A 412 -22.08 -9.65 -3.45
N ILE A 413 -22.68 -10.48 -4.30
CA ILE A 413 -23.92 -10.15 -5.03
C ILE A 413 -25.05 -9.85 -4.04
N LEU A 414 -25.20 -10.67 -2.99
CA LEU A 414 -26.20 -10.46 -1.94
C LEU A 414 -25.97 -9.16 -1.17
N ALA A 415 -24.70 -8.81 -0.88
CA ALA A 415 -24.36 -7.54 -0.24
C ALA A 415 -24.67 -6.32 -1.14
N ALA A 416 -24.34 -6.39 -2.43
CA ALA A 416 -24.66 -5.33 -3.40
C ALA A 416 -26.18 -5.14 -3.55
N LYS A 417 -26.94 -6.25 -3.55
CA LYS A 417 -28.41 -6.24 -3.57
C LYS A 417 -28.98 -5.57 -2.32
N TYR A 418 -28.49 -5.97 -1.15
CA TYR A 418 -28.91 -5.39 0.13
C TYR A 418 -28.69 -3.88 0.14
N ALA A 419 -27.50 -3.44 -0.29
CA ALA A 419 -27.16 -2.02 -0.36
C ALA A 419 -28.17 -1.25 -1.25
N ARG A 420 -28.42 -1.76 -2.47
CA ARG A 420 -29.37 -1.18 -3.43
C ARG A 420 -30.79 -1.10 -2.89
N GLU A 421 -31.31 -2.18 -2.29
CA GLU A 421 -32.70 -2.27 -1.84
C GLU A 421 -32.96 -1.51 -0.53
N LYS A 422 -31.95 -1.34 0.31
CA LYS A 422 -32.05 -0.64 1.60
C LYS A 422 -31.51 0.78 1.58
N ASN A 423 -31.08 1.28 0.42
CA ASN A 423 -30.48 2.60 0.25
C ASN A 423 -29.24 2.82 1.14
N VAL A 424 -28.43 1.78 1.34
CA VAL A 424 -27.18 1.87 2.10
C VAL A 424 -26.04 2.25 1.14
N PRO A 425 -25.27 3.32 1.41
CA PRO A 425 -24.16 3.74 0.56
C PRO A 425 -23.25 2.60 0.13
N TYR A 426 -22.98 2.48 -1.16
CA TYR A 426 -22.23 1.39 -1.76
C TYR A 426 -21.05 1.88 -2.60
N LEU A 427 -19.88 1.29 -2.39
CA LEU A 427 -18.72 1.43 -3.27
C LEU A 427 -18.22 0.05 -3.72
N GLY A 428 -18.33 -0.23 -5.02
CA GLY A 428 -17.76 -1.41 -5.66
C GLY A 428 -16.44 -1.07 -6.37
N ILE A 429 -15.35 -1.78 -6.05
CA ILE A 429 -14.03 -1.57 -6.65
C ILE A 429 -13.64 -2.79 -7.49
N CYS A 430 -13.28 -2.55 -8.75
CA CYS A 430 -12.88 -3.57 -9.71
C CYS A 430 -13.93 -4.69 -9.79
N LEU A 431 -13.68 -5.85 -9.16
CA LEU A 431 -14.69 -6.91 -9.01
C LEU A 431 -16.00 -6.39 -8.41
N GLY A 432 -15.98 -5.49 -7.43
CA GLY A 432 -17.21 -4.93 -6.85
C GLY A 432 -18.13 -4.24 -7.87
N MET A 433 -17.55 -3.55 -8.87
CA MET A 433 -18.32 -2.95 -9.96
C MET A 433 -18.98 -4.01 -10.83
N GLN A 434 -18.25 -5.09 -11.15
CA GLN A 434 -18.76 -6.22 -11.92
C GLN A 434 -19.88 -6.96 -11.17
N ILE A 435 -19.71 -7.17 -9.86
CA ILE A 435 -20.73 -7.76 -8.98
C ILE A 435 -22.02 -6.95 -9.01
N SER A 436 -21.91 -5.62 -8.98
CA SER A 436 -23.06 -4.73 -9.05
C SER A 436 -23.83 -4.90 -10.38
N VAL A 437 -23.13 -5.02 -11.50
CA VAL A 437 -23.76 -5.29 -12.81
C VAL A 437 -24.47 -6.65 -12.83
N ILE A 438 -23.82 -7.69 -12.31
CA ILE A 438 -24.41 -9.04 -12.22
C ILE A 438 -25.67 -9.02 -11.34
N GLU A 439 -25.59 -8.38 -10.17
CA GLU A 439 -26.72 -8.24 -9.24
C GLU A 439 -27.90 -7.53 -9.91
N PHE A 440 -27.64 -6.39 -10.56
CA PHE A 440 -28.69 -5.59 -11.18
C PHE A 440 -29.36 -6.34 -12.33
N ALA A 441 -28.58 -7.03 -13.16
CA ALA A 441 -29.12 -7.87 -14.23
C ALA A 441 -30.00 -9.01 -13.69
N ARG A 442 -29.60 -9.66 -12.59
CA ARG A 442 -30.38 -10.74 -11.96
C ARG A 442 -31.67 -10.23 -11.32
N SER A 443 -31.57 -9.19 -10.50
CA SER A 443 -32.67 -8.73 -9.64
C SER A 443 -33.64 -7.80 -10.35
N VAL A 444 -33.15 -6.88 -11.19
CA VAL A 444 -33.97 -5.82 -11.81
C VAL A 444 -34.41 -6.20 -13.21
N LEU A 445 -33.52 -6.73 -14.04
CA LEU A 445 -33.85 -7.18 -15.40
C LEU A 445 -34.45 -8.59 -15.45
N GLY A 446 -34.44 -9.32 -14.33
CA GLY A 446 -34.94 -10.71 -14.26
C GLY A 446 -34.07 -11.73 -14.99
N LEU A 447 -32.85 -11.37 -15.38
CA LEU A 447 -31.89 -12.26 -16.04
C LEU A 447 -31.22 -13.16 -14.99
N SER A 448 -31.96 -14.12 -14.45
CA SER A 448 -31.53 -14.97 -13.33
C SER A 448 -30.21 -15.71 -13.56
N ARG A 449 -29.86 -15.99 -14.82
CA ARG A 449 -28.60 -16.64 -15.23
C ARG A 449 -27.47 -15.66 -15.57
N ALA A 450 -27.68 -14.35 -15.46
CA ALA A 450 -26.64 -13.36 -15.75
C ALA A 450 -25.39 -13.61 -14.91
N ASP A 451 -24.22 -13.66 -15.55
CA ASP A 451 -22.96 -13.91 -14.86
C ASP A 451 -21.76 -13.35 -15.62
N SER A 452 -20.59 -13.40 -14.99
CA SER A 452 -19.29 -13.19 -15.62
C SER A 452 -18.79 -14.47 -16.27
N THR A 453 -18.19 -14.33 -17.45
CA THR A 453 -17.45 -15.44 -18.09
C THR A 453 -16.21 -15.89 -17.30
N GLU A 454 -15.78 -15.12 -16.30
CA GLU A 454 -14.73 -15.54 -15.35
C GLU A 454 -15.19 -16.71 -14.47
N PHE A 455 -16.44 -16.67 -14.00
CA PHE A 455 -16.98 -17.62 -13.02
C PHE A 455 -17.79 -18.72 -13.70
N ASN A 456 -18.50 -18.35 -14.77
CA ASN A 456 -19.35 -19.26 -15.53
C ASN A 456 -19.22 -18.98 -17.02
N ALA A 457 -18.31 -19.69 -17.69
CA ALA A 457 -18.07 -19.55 -19.13
C ALA A 457 -19.29 -19.92 -20.00
N ASP A 458 -20.20 -20.76 -19.47
CA ASP A 458 -21.37 -21.28 -20.18
C ASP A 458 -22.66 -20.48 -19.89
N THR A 459 -22.56 -19.31 -19.25
CA THR A 459 -23.73 -18.48 -18.97
C THR A 459 -24.45 -18.07 -20.27
N GLN A 460 -25.77 -18.18 -20.27
CA GLN A 460 -26.61 -17.73 -21.39
C GLN A 460 -26.74 -16.20 -21.47
N ASN A 461 -26.39 -15.50 -20.39
CA ASN A 461 -26.51 -14.04 -20.27
C ASN A 461 -25.15 -13.47 -19.80
N PRO A 462 -24.11 -13.45 -20.64
CA PRO A 462 -22.79 -12.94 -20.25
C PRO A 462 -22.82 -11.41 -20.14
N VAL A 463 -22.95 -10.91 -18.91
CA VAL A 463 -22.99 -9.46 -18.62
C VAL A 463 -21.60 -8.88 -18.36
N VAL A 464 -20.64 -9.74 -18.01
CA VAL A 464 -19.22 -9.40 -17.87
C VAL A 464 -18.42 -10.41 -18.68
N ILE A 465 -17.56 -9.91 -19.57
CA ILE A 465 -16.82 -10.71 -20.56
C ILE A 465 -15.33 -10.45 -20.50
N PHE A 466 -14.56 -11.44 -20.93
CA PHE A 466 -13.11 -11.29 -21.12
C PHE A 466 -12.82 -10.33 -22.28
N MET A 467 -12.29 -9.14 -21.98
CA MET A 467 -11.96 -8.10 -22.97
C MET A 467 -10.56 -7.52 -22.70
N PRO A 468 -9.51 -8.32 -22.90
CA PRO A 468 -8.12 -7.94 -22.62
C PRO A 468 -7.64 -6.78 -23.49
N GLU A 469 -6.58 -6.10 -23.06
CA GLU A 469 -5.87 -5.16 -23.93
C GLU A 469 -5.01 -5.94 -24.94
N GLY A 470 -5.10 -5.55 -26.22
CA GLY A 470 -4.16 -6.00 -27.23
C GLY A 470 -2.83 -5.27 -27.07
N SER A 471 -1.72 -6.00 -26.98
CA SER A 471 -0.38 -5.42 -27.01
C SER A 471 0.25 -5.58 -28.39
N LYS A 472 0.87 -4.51 -28.91
CA LYS A 472 1.70 -4.58 -30.13
C LYS A 472 3.07 -5.22 -29.86
N THR A 473 3.49 -5.28 -28.59
CA THR A 473 4.83 -5.74 -28.18
C THR A 473 4.82 -7.11 -27.50
N HIS A 474 3.70 -7.53 -26.93
CA HIS A 474 3.53 -8.84 -26.30
C HIS A 474 2.47 -9.65 -27.04
N MET A 475 2.83 -10.85 -27.51
CA MET A 475 1.85 -11.78 -28.08
C MET A 475 1.01 -12.38 -26.95
N GLY A 476 -0.30 -12.20 -27.00
CA GLY A 476 -1.25 -12.72 -26.02
C GLY A 476 -2.26 -11.68 -25.54
N SER A 477 -3.25 -12.13 -24.77
CA SER A 477 -4.27 -11.28 -24.15
C SER A 477 -3.69 -10.63 -22.89
N THR A 478 -3.26 -9.36 -22.98
CA THR A 478 -2.63 -8.65 -21.84
C THR A 478 -3.68 -8.05 -20.89
N MET A 479 -3.36 -8.02 -19.60
CA MET A 479 -4.19 -7.39 -18.56
C MET A 479 -4.27 -5.87 -18.78
N ARG A 480 -5.42 -5.25 -18.51
CA ARG A 480 -5.54 -3.78 -18.42
C ARG A 480 -4.88 -3.34 -17.12
N LEU A 481 -3.72 -2.67 -17.24
CA LEU A 481 -2.79 -2.46 -16.13
C LEU A 481 -2.17 -1.05 -16.14
N GLY A 482 -2.11 -0.43 -14.96
CA GLY A 482 -1.52 0.89 -14.75
C GLY A 482 -2.51 2.04 -14.94
N SER A 483 -2.01 3.27 -15.05
CA SER A 483 -2.84 4.46 -15.19
C SER A 483 -3.53 4.46 -16.57
N ARG A 484 -4.85 4.68 -16.57
CA ARG A 484 -5.64 4.89 -17.79
C ARG A 484 -6.58 6.07 -17.58
N ARG A 485 -6.89 6.75 -18.69
CA ARG A 485 -7.84 7.84 -18.70
C ARG A 485 -9.26 7.30 -18.77
N THR A 486 -10.11 7.78 -17.88
CA THR A 486 -11.55 7.57 -17.88
C THR A 486 -12.24 8.90 -18.13
N LEU A 487 -12.99 8.99 -19.22
CA LEU A 487 -13.74 10.17 -19.63
C LEU A 487 -15.11 10.17 -18.95
N LEU A 488 -15.40 11.23 -18.20
CA LEU A 488 -16.69 11.42 -17.55
C LEU A 488 -17.71 11.89 -18.58
N GLN A 489 -18.83 11.18 -18.67
CA GLN A 489 -19.83 11.37 -19.73
C GLN A 489 -20.81 12.51 -19.43
N THR A 490 -20.96 12.86 -18.15
CA THR A 490 -21.84 13.94 -17.70
C THR A 490 -21.24 14.64 -16.49
N PRO A 491 -21.29 15.98 -16.41
CA PRO A 491 -20.83 16.72 -15.24
C PRO A 491 -21.79 16.62 -14.05
N ASP A 492 -23.05 16.19 -14.27
CA ASP A 492 -24.09 16.17 -13.24
C ASP A 492 -24.16 14.84 -12.45
N CYS A 493 -23.18 13.94 -12.61
CA CYS A 493 -23.08 12.73 -11.79
C CYS A 493 -22.35 12.98 -10.47
N ILE A 494 -22.55 12.11 -9.48
CA ILE A 494 -21.93 12.25 -8.15
C ILE A 494 -20.41 12.16 -8.28
N THR A 495 -19.92 11.25 -9.12
CA THR A 495 -18.49 11.05 -9.36
C THR A 495 -17.83 12.31 -9.93
N ALA A 496 -18.40 12.91 -10.98
CA ALA A 496 -17.83 14.13 -11.56
C ALA A 496 -17.74 15.25 -10.52
N LYS A 497 -18.79 15.44 -9.71
CA LYS A 497 -18.79 16.45 -8.64
C LYS A 497 -17.71 16.17 -7.59
N LEU A 498 -17.55 14.91 -7.15
CA LEU A 498 -16.49 14.52 -6.20
C LEU A 498 -15.08 14.74 -6.76
N TYR A 499 -14.91 14.57 -8.07
CA TYR A 499 -13.68 14.89 -8.80
C TYR A 499 -13.64 16.36 -9.30
N HIS A 500 -14.32 17.27 -8.60
CA HIS A 500 -14.30 18.72 -8.86
C HIS A 500 -14.73 19.11 -10.30
N SER A 501 -15.72 18.41 -10.85
CA SER A 501 -16.23 18.61 -12.21
C SER A 501 -15.18 18.45 -13.31
N SER A 502 -14.15 17.61 -13.09
CA SER A 502 -13.19 17.26 -14.13
C SER A 502 -13.88 16.55 -15.30
N GLU A 503 -13.36 16.75 -16.52
CA GLU A 503 -13.83 16.03 -17.72
C GLU A 503 -13.33 14.59 -17.77
N TYR A 504 -12.23 14.30 -17.08
CA TYR A 504 -11.63 12.99 -17.02
C TYR A 504 -10.93 12.73 -15.69
N VAL A 505 -10.69 11.46 -15.40
CA VAL A 505 -9.85 11.02 -14.29
C VAL A 505 -8.82 10.02 -14.80
N ASP A 506 -7.59 10.13 -14.31
CA ASP A 506 -6.53 9.17 -14.60
C ASP A 506 -6.34 8.29 -13.37
N GLU A 507 -6.73 7.02 -13.44
CA GLU A 507 -6.74 6.08 -12.31
C GLU A 507 -6.07 4.75 -12.69
N ARG A 508 -5.66 3.97 -11.68
CA ARG A 508 -4.89 2.73 -11.90
C ARG A 508 -5.80 1.53 -12.05
N HIS A 509 -5.59 0.74 -13.10
CA HIS A 509 -6.33 -0.49 -13.37
C HIS A 509 -5.49 -1.74 -13.12
N ARG A 510 -6.16 -2.84 -12.78
CA ARG A 510 -5.58 -4.18 -12.66
C ARG A 510 -6.66 -5.24 -12.82
N HIS A 511 -7.11 -5.45 -14.05
CA HIS A 511 -8.17 -6.41 -14.36
C HIS A 511 -8.15 -6.89 -15.81
N ARG A 512 -8.98 -7.89 -16.13
CA ARG A 512 -9.06 -8.52 -17.45
C ARG A 512 -10.47 -8.60 -18.03
N TYR A 513 -11.48 -8.34 -17.20
CA TYR A 513 -12.88 -8.54 -17.52
C TYR A 513 -13.61 -7.19 -17.49
N GLU A 514 -14.54 -7.04 -18.41
CA GLU A 514 -15.25 -5.79 -18.66
C GLU A 514 -16.75 -6.06 -18.78
N VAL A 515 -17.56 -5.03 -18.54
CA VAL A 515 -19.00 -5.11 -18.84
C VAL A 515 -19.18 -5.37 -20.34
N ASN A 516 -20.04 -6.34 -20.68
CA ASN A 516 -20.34 -6.65 -22.07
C ASN A 516 -21.01 -5.44 -22.75
N PRO A 517 -20.41 -4.83 -23.78
CA PRO A 517 -21.00 -3.66 -24.44
C PRO A 517 -22.42 -3.89 -24.97
N GLU A 518 -22.77 -5.14 -25.32
CA GLU A 518 -24.09 -5.50 -25.84
C GLU A 518 -25.22 -5.35 -24.80
N VAL A 519 -24.91 -5.45 -23.50
CA VAL A 519 -25.91 -5.33 -22.42
C VAL A 519 -25.99 -3.91 -21.83
N VAL A 520 -25.13 -2.99 -22.26
CA VAL A 520 -25.05 -1.65 -21.68
C VAL A 520 -26.36 -0.88 -21.86
N ALA A 521 -26.93 -0.89 -23.06
CA ALA A 521 -28.15 -0.15 -23.36
C ALA A 521 -29.33 -0.60 -22.47
N ILE A 522 -29.52 -1.92 -22.30
CA ILE A 522 -30.61 -2.47 -21.47
C ILE A 522 -30.42 -2.17 -19.97
N LEU A 523 -29.18 -2.08 -19.50
CA LEU A 523 -28.87 -1.69 -18.11
C LEU A 523 -29.17 -0.20 -17.87
N GLU A 524 -28.79 0.66 -18.81
CA GLU A 524 -29.05 2.10 -18.75
C GLU A 524 -30.54 2.43 -18.82
N GLU A 525 -31.30 1.74 -19.69
CA GLU A 525 -32.75 1.86 -19.79
C GLU A 525 -33.47 1.48 -18.48
N ALA A 526 -32.93 0.49 -17.76
CA ALA A 526 -33.44 0.09 -16.45
C ALA A 526 -32.95 0.96 -15.28
N GLY A 527 -32.09 1.95 -15.54
CA GLY A 527 -31.70 3.00 -14.60
C GLY A 527 -30.27 2.92 -14.06
N LEU A 528 -29.51 1.87 -14.39
CA LEU A 528 -28.09 1.75 -14.01
C LEU A 528 -27.23 2.49 -15.05
N ARG A 529 -26.71 3.68 -14.71
CA ARG A 529 -26.02 4.56 -15.67
C ARG A 529 -24.52 4.33 -15.68
N PHE A 530 -23.91 4.33 -16.86
CA PHE A 530 -22.45 4.35 -17.00
C PHE A 530 -21.94 5.76 -17.25
N VAL A 531 -21.46 6.40 -16.18
CA VAL A 531 -21.06 7.81 -16.17
C VAL A 531 -19.59 8.04 -16.52
N GLY A 532 -18.80 6.97 -16.62
CA GLY A 532 -17.39 7.03 -17.01
C GLY A 532 -17.06 5.92 -18.00
N LYS A 533 -16.36 6.27 -19.08
CA LYS A 533 -15.95 5.35 -20.14
C LYS A 533 -14.48 5.51 -20.47
N ASP A 534 -13.86 4.49 -21.03
CA ASP A 534 -12.51 4.62 -21.57
C ASP A 534 -12.49 5.54 -22.81
N GLU A 535 -11.29 5.88 -23.29
CA GLU A 535 -11.12 6.75 -24.46
C GLU A 535 -11.74 6.17 -25.74
N SER A 536 -11.89 4.84 -25.84
CA SER A 536 -12.55 4.20 -26.98
C SER A 536 -14.08 4.25 -26.90
N GLY A 537 -14.63 4.57 -25.73
CA GLY A 537 -16.06 4.53 -25.42
C GLY A 537 -16.65 3.12 -25.34
N LYS A 538 -15.82 2.07 -25.45
CA LYS A 538 -16.28 0.67 -25.46
C LYS A 538 -16.32 0.06 -24.07
N ARG A 539 -15.44 0.49 -23.18
CA ARG A 539 -15.34 -0.03 -21.80
C ARG A 539 -16.03 0.93 -20.85
N MET A 540 -16.90 0.36 -20.03
CA MET A 540 -17.60 1.10 -18.99
C MET A 540 -16.78 1.05 -17.71
N GLU A 541 -16.31 2.19 -17.25
CA GLU A 541 -15.33 2.28 -16.17
C GLU A 541 -15.97 2.71 -14.84
N ILE A 542 -17.10 3.44 -14.91
CA ILE A 542 -17.81 3.97 -13.74
C ILE A 542 -19.30 3.79 -13.95
N LEU A 543 -19.95 3.10 -13.00
CA LEU A 543 -21.41 3.01 -12.91
C LEU A 543 -21.95 3.79 -11.71
N GLU A 544 -23.16 4.31 -11.87
CA GLU A 544 -23.94 4.96 -10.82
C GLU A 544 -25.41 4.52 -10.89
N LEU A 545 -26.09 4.48 -9.74
CA LEU A 545 -27.54 4.36 -9.67
C LEU A 545 -28.14 5.69 -9.17
N PRO A 546 -28.66 6.56 -10.07
CA PRO A 546 -29.05 7.93 -9.72
C PRO A 546 -30.17 8.04 -8.67
N SER A 547 -31.02 7.03 -8.54
CA SER A 547 -32.11 7.01 -7.55
C SER A 547 -31.64 6.68 -6.12
N HIS A 548 -30.36 6.36 -5.94
CA HIS A 548 -29.78 5.91 -4.67
C HIS A 548 -28.87 7.00 -4.07
N PRO A 549 -28.81 7.18 -2.73
CA PRO A 549 -28.03 8.25 -2.10
C PRO A 549 -26.53 8.24 -2.47
N PHE A 550 -25.93 7.05 -2.53
CA PHE A 550 -24.59 6.84 -3.08
C PHE A 550 -24.44 5.37 -3.48
N TYR A 551 -24.43 5.08 -4.77
CA TYR A 551 -24.21 3.72 -5.27
C TYR A 551 -23.29 3.82 -6.48
N VAL A 552 -22.00 3.61 -6.25
CA VAL A 552 -20.95 3.82 -7.23
C VAL A 552 -20.15 2.53 -7.37
N GLY A 553 -19.91 2.11 -8.62
CA GLY A 553 -19.02 1.02 -8.95
C GLY A 553 -17.96 1.51 -9.92
N VAL A 554 -16.69 1.21 -9.67
CA VAL A 554 -15.58 1.55 -10.56
C VAL A 554 -14.72 0.36 -10.91
N GLN A 555 -14.22 0.32 -12.14
CA GLN A 555 -13.30 -0.72 -12.62
C GLN A 555 -11.86 -0.48 -12.16
N PHE A 556 -11.43 0.78 -12.03
CA PHE A 556 -10.12 1.12 -11.48
C PHE A 556 -10.05 0.92 -9.96
N HIS A 557 -8.84 1.06 -9.42
CA HIS A 557 -8.51 0.98 -8.01
C HIS A 557 -8.24 2.39 -7.43
N PRO A 558 -9.28 3.11 -6.96
CA PRO A 558 -9.14 4.48 -6.43
C PRO A 558 -8.27 4.56 -5.16
N GLU A 559 -7.99 3.44 -4.51
CA GLU A 559 -7.21 3.35 -3.28
C GLU A 559 -5.71 3.61 -3.48
N PHE A 560 -5.16 3.35 -4.67
CA PHE A 560 -3.73 3.48 -4.94
C PHE A 560 -3.30 4.95 -5.05
N LYS A 561 -4.17 5.82 -5.56
CA LYS A 561 -3.91 7.26 -5.67
C LYS A 561 -4.33 8.08 -4.44
N SER A 562 -4.92 7.45 -3.43
CA SER A 562 -5.26 8.10 -2.17
C SER A 562 -4.01 8.61 -1.44
N ARG A 563 -4.02 9.87 -1.00
CA ARG A 563 -2.95 10.49 -0.21
C ARG A 563 -3.50 11.05 1.10
N PRO A 564 -2.68 11.24 2.15
CA PRO A 564 -3.15 11.72 3.45
C PRO A 564 -3.73 13.14 3.43
N GLY A 565 -3.22 14.01 2.55
CA GLY A 565 -3.74 15.37 2.33
C GLY A 565 -4.72 15.49 1.18
N ARG A 566 -4.86 14.43 0.38
CA ARG A 566 -5.73 14.37 -0.80
C ARG A 566 -6.37 12.98 -0.84
N PRO A 567 -7.40 12.75 0.00
CA PRO A 567 -8.07 11.46 0.03
C PRO A 567 -8.67 11.14 -1.34
N SER A 568 -8.77 9.86 -1.66
CA SER A 568 -9.46 9.44 -2.87
C SER A 568 -10.91 9.91 -2.87
N ALA A 569 -11.34 10.52 -3.98
CA ALA A 569 -12.63 11.18 -4.11
C ALA A 569 -13.81 10.23 -3.85
N LEU A 570 -13.72 8.98 -4.33
CA LEU A 570 -14.79 7.98 -4.17
C LEU A 570 -14.87 7.43 -2.75
N PHE A 571 -13.74 7.27 -2.07
CA PHE A 571 -13.70 6.91 -0.65
C PHE A 571 -14.26 8.05 0.22
N LEU A 572 -13.93 9.30 -0.11
CA LEU A 572 -14.50 10.48 0.53
C LEU A 572 -16.03 10.52 0.32
N GLY A 573 -16.49 10.28 -0.92
CA GLY A 573 -17.91 10.18 -1.25
C GLY A 573 -18.66 9.13 -0.43
N LEU A 574 -18.09 7.92 -0.31
CA LEU A 574 -18.67 6.84 0.50
C LEU A 574 -18.80 7.25 1.98
N VAL A 575 -17.73 7.82 2.56
CA VAL A 575 -17.73 8.23 3.97
C VAL A 575 -18.73 9.36 4.22
N LEU A 576 -18.76 10.37 3.34
CA LEU A 576 -19.72 11.47 3.41
C LEU A 576 -21.16 10.98 3.26
N ALA A 577 -21.42 10.00 2.39
CA ALA A 577 -22.73 9.41 2.24
C ALA A 577 -23.14 8.62 3.50
N ALA A 578 -22.22 7.81 4.04
CA ALA A 578 -22.41 7.04 5.26
C ALA A 578 -22.65 7.93 6.49
N SER A 579 -22.07 9.14 6.52
CA SER A 579 -22.28 10.14 7.57
C SER A 579 -23.42 11.14 7.27
N ARG A 580 -24.12 11.00 6.13
CA ARG A 580 -25.18 11.90 5.65
C ARG A 580 -24.75 13.36 5.44
N GLN A 581 -23.48 13.56 5.08
CA GLN A 581 -22.86 14.87 4.83
C GLN A 581 -22.60 15.12 3.34
N LEU A 582 -22.87 14.14 2.46
CA LEU A 582 -22.55 14.24 1.03
C LEU A 582 -23.24 15.43 0.33
N GLU A 583 -24.54 15.61 0.51
CA GLU A 583 -25.27 16.69 -0.17
C GLU A 583 -24.76 18.09 0.22
N GLU A 584 -24.47 18.28 1.51
CA GLU A 584 -23.93 19.54 2.02
C GLU A 584 -22.54 19.82 1.43
N TYR A 585 -21.68 18.79 1.42
CA TYR A 585 -20.35 18.87 0.83
C TYR A 585 -20.39 19.25 -0.65
N LEU A 586 -21.25 18.60 -1.45
CA LEU A 586 -21.39 18.88 -2.88
C LEU A 586 -21.91 20.31 -3.14
N LYS A 587 -22.81 20.83 -2.30
CA LYS A 587 -23.29 22.23 -2.39
C LYS A 587 -22.19 23.24 -2.07
N GLN A 588 -21.38 22.98 -1.05
CA GLN A 588 -20.25 23.85 -0.67
C GLN A 588 -19.19 23.91 -1.78
N GLN A 589 -18.90 22.79 -2.43
CA GLN A 589 -17.97 22.76 -3.57
C GLN A 589 -18.45 23.60 -4.76
N GLN A 590 -19.74 23.54 -5.10
CA GLN A 590 -20.30 24.33 -6.20
C GLN A 590 -20.25 25.85 -5.92
N ASN A 591 -20.29 26.24 -4.66
CA ASN A 591 -20.23 27.64 -4.23
C ASN A 591 -18.78 28.18 -4.09
N GLY A 592 -17.75 27.37 -4.35
CA GLY A 592 -16.35 27.79 -4.36
C GLY A 592 -15.76 28.14 -2.98
N SER A 593 -16.34 27.62 -1.89
CA SER A 593 -15.98 28.01 -0.53
C SER A 593 -15.22 26.91 0.24
N LEU A 594 -14.11 26.42 -0.30
CA LEU A 594 -13.15 25.54 0.39
C LEU A 594 -11.70 25.95 0.13
#